data_AF-A0A1T4RCJ6-F1
#
_entry.id   AF-A0A1T4RCJ6-F1
#
_cell.length_a   1.000
_cell.length_b   1.000
_cell.length_c   1.000
_cell.angle_alpha   90.00
_cell.angle_beta   90.00
_cell.angle_gamma   90.00
#
_symmetry.space_group_name_H-M   'P 1'
#
loop_
_entity.id
_entity.type
_entity.pdbx_description
1 polymer ?
#
loop_
_entity_poly.entity_id
_entity_poly.type
_entity_poly.pdbx_seq_one_letter_code
_entity_poly.pdbx_strand_id
1 'polypeptide(L)'
;MLTNNRGLGNLKLALDYAKDKHNWELPVMYLAIGGYAYVYELLRSYGYRKDEIATEDDIKMTSQFLQDTHGKKVLIVNNSNALIDYRMSKSGGYFTNLNPLKAMRFEDFINTYATKQTKVFVDKEKVKYRKPYLVIFNDVNCNYQFDGYKIHNTNFGFAQFFERFKKVEEVIQALRETEPHKCQKFVKYEFVNETDEDVVDFLAKLKNSKSGVLDEEKGVYYFKPMEFRRLAGSKAIVEKILKVEELGISQFSTNKCFRSLGIAGKLFVVPVESLEWSGHEFVSEKEQYEKELAIEFEKEKREEEELQASTNEIMEQSLHIGLQHGFVKRKLAREAETTLQELVSEEMMKYFAIDETFRSASEYKEFKRARAMYFINGVFEDSLRSDENFSGGRFILTLDIDDKEYELEEIQSRLSDRGLFGVIYPTAKHYFNGEKRWRLLLMSDRELDKREYRSVIEQLGKMLRIEIDEASKKLNQLMGLPLKAEDVVIHNGHRVKSEILLQNAKYEKEQKEMRKSKVIDFPVERNGELKSLREFNHESANLLDEALKHGVPKGARNNTYRKIYLFLRDTLESDEFKEWHSEAQQLLDEVKIQAEADGIDEKERKLIFRNA
;
A
#
# COMPACT_ATOMS: atom_id res chain seq x y z
N MET A 1 24.20 7.78 -44.88
CA MET A 1 24.16 6.68 -43.89
C MET A 1 22.70 6.35 -43.68
N LEU A 2 22.32 5.07 -43.81
CA LEU A 2 20.93 4.61 -43.75
C LEU A 2 20.25 4.95 -42.40
N THR A 3 20.93 4.60 -41.32
CA THR A 3 20.58 4.78 -39.91
C THR A 3 21.88 4.82 -39.09
N ASN A 4 21.84 5.04 -37.77
CA ASN A 4 22.99 4.70 -36.92
C ASN A 4 23.11 3.17 -36.79
N ASN A 5 24.32 2.62 -36.67
CA ASN A 5 24.53 1.17 -36.61
C ASN A 5 23.71 0.47 -35.50
N ARG A 6 23.42 1.20 -34.41
CA ARG A 6 22.58 0.71 -33.28
C ARG A 6 21.10 0.59 -33.66
N GLY A 7 20.55 1.53 -34.43
CA GLY A 7 19.15 1.53 -34.85
C GLY A 7 18.81 0.40 -35.81
N LEU A 8 19.74 0.06 -36.72
CA LEU A 8 19.57 -1.08 -37.63
C LEU A 8 19.59 -2.42 -36.87
N GLY A 9 20.45 -2.55 -35.86
CA GLY A 9 20.50 -3.71 -34.96
C GLY A 9 19.20 -3.90 -34.17
N ASN A 10 18.67 -2.84 -33.57
CA ASN A 10 17.39 -2.86 -32.86
C ASN A 10 16.23 -3.29 -33.77
N LEU A 11 16.18 -2.72 -34.99
CA LEU A 11 15.18 -3.07 -35.99
C LEU A 11 15.27 -4.55 -36.35
N LYS A 12 16.47 -5.07 -36.65
CA LYS A 12 16.66 -6.50 -36.96
C LYS A 12 16.17 -7.39 -35.81
N LEU A 13 16.62 -7.10 -34.59
CA LEU A 13 16.29 -7.89 -33.40
C LEU A 13 14.77 -7.94 -33.16
N ALA A 14 14.06 -6.80 -33.32
CA ALA A 14 12.61 -6.75 -33.19
C ALA A 14 11.89 -7.58 -34.25
N LEU A 15 12.35 -7.48 -35.49
CA LEU A 15 11.74 -8.19 -36.61
C LEU A 15 12.01 -9.70 -36.57
N ASP A 16 13.15 -10.14 -36.04
CA ASP A 16 13.42 -11.57 -35.81
C ASP A 16 12.59 -12.10 -34.63
N TYR A 17 12.48 -11.32 -33.53
CA TYR A 17 11.72 -11.69 -32.33
C TYR A 17 10.27 -12.08 -32.64
N ALA A 18 9.57 -11.29 -33.46
CA ALA A 18 8.17 -11.56 -33.79
C ALA A 18 7.96 -12.62 -34.89
N LYS A 19 9.02 -13.06 -35.58
CA LYS A 19 8.95 -14.15 -36.57
C LYS A 19 9.03 -15.54 -35.95
N ASP A 20 9.95 -15.73 -35.01
CA ASP A 20 10.34 -17.05 -34.50
C ASP A 20 9.43 -17.59 -33.38
N LYS A 21 8.39 -16.83 -32.99
CA LYS A 21 7.56 -17.15 -31.82
C LYS A 21 6.12 -17.52 -32.20
N HIS A 22 5.67 -18.61 -31.60
CA HIS A 22 4.28 -19.07 -31.61
C HIS A 22 3.63 -19.06 -30.22
N ASN A 23 4.38 -18.70 -29.18
CA ASN A 23 3.90 -18.67 -27.79
C ASN A 23 3.36 -17.28 -27.42
N TRP A 24 2.03 -17.16 -27.31
CA TRP A 24 1.30 -15.92 -26.97
C TRP A 24 1.45 -15.45 -25.52
N GLU A 25 2.30 -16.11 -24.72
CA GLU A 25 2.59 -15.74 -23.33
C GLU A 25 3.89 -14.93 -23.17
N LEU A 26 4.63 -14.72 -24.26
CA LEU A 26 5.86 -13.93 -24.24
C LEU A 26 5.59 -12.42 -24.13
N PRO A 27 6.55 -11.65 -23.60
CA PRO A 27 6.42 -10.21 -23.47
C PRO A 27 6.28 -9.54 -24.85
N VAL A 28 5.48 -8.47 -24.90
CA VAL A 28 5.36 -7.62 -26.09
C VAL A 28 6.62 -6.77 -26.22
N MET A 29 7.21 -6.76 -27.41
CA MET A 29 8.33 -5.90 -27.76
C MET A 29 7.83 -4.63 -28.43
N TYR A 30 8.44 -3.50 -28.08
CA TYR A 30 8.08 -2.19 -28.61
C TYR A 30 9.25 -1.62 -29.41
N LEU A 31 8.98 -1.14 -30.62
CA LEU A 31 9.97 -0.51 -31.47
C LEU A 31 9.42 0.82 -31.95
N ALA A 32 10.15 1.89 -31.73
CA ALA A 32 9.86 3.15 -32.37
C ALA A 32 10.72 3.35 -33.62
N ILE A 33 10.08 3.60 -34.75
CA ILE A 33 10.73 3.90 -36.02
C ILE A 33 10.49 5.37 -36.36
N GLY A 34 11.59 6.14 -36.32
CA GLY A 34 11.58 7.56 -36.64
C GLY A 34 11.98 7.80 -38.10
N GLY A 35 11.16 8.58 -38.81
CA GLY A 35 11.54 9.18 -40.09
C GLY A 35 11.59 8.24 -41.29
N TYR A 36 10.97 7.04 -41.27
CA TYR A 36 10.90 6.14 -42.43
C TYR A 36 9.47 6.00 -42.97
N ALA A 37 9.29 6.14 -44.29
CA ALA A 37 7.95 6.19 -44.89
C ALA A 37 7.33 4.81 -45.20
N TYR A 38 8.14 3.77 -45.34
CA TYR A 38 7.74 2.49 -45.93
C TYR A 38 7.79 1.32 -44.92
N VAL A 39 7.34 1.56 -43.68
CA VAL A 39 7.42 0.55 -42.59
C VAL A 39 6.59 -0.70 -42.92
N TYR A 40 5.40 -0.54 -43.48
CA TYR A 40 4.55 -1.68 -43.83
C TYR A 40 5.18 -2.54 -44.93
N GLU A 41 5.68 -1.91 -45.99
CA GLU A 41 6.37 -2.56 -47.10
C GLU A 41 7.65 -3.23 -46.64
N LEU A 42 8.37 -2.61 -45.70
CA LEU A 42 9.54 -3.21 -45.06
C LEU A 42 9.19 -4.51 -44.34
N LEU A 43 8.10 -4.57 -43.55
CA LEU A 43 7.66 -5.80 -42.90
C LEU A 43 7.34 -6.90 -43.93
N ARG A 44 6.64 -6.53 -45.00
CA ARG A 44 6.28 -7.46 -46.09
C ARG A 44 7.52 -8.03 -46.76
N SER A 45 8.48 -7.18 -47.12
CA SER A 45 9.75 -7.57 -47.73
C SER A 45 10.67 -8.32 -46.76
N TYR A 46 10.53 -8.07 -45.45
CA TYR A 46 11.24 -8.84 -44.44
C TYR A 46 10.68 -10.26 -44.31
N GLY A 47 9.38 -10.48 -44.53
CA GLY A 47 8.76 -11.80 -44.61
C GLY A 47 7.44 -11.96 -43.84
N TYR A 48 6.84 -10.88 -43.34
CA TYR A 48 5.54 -10.94 -42.66
C TYR A 48 4.38 -11.02 -43.64
N ARG A 49 3.37 -11.86 -43.33
CA ARG A 49 2.15 -11.96 -44.14
C ARG A 49 1.19 -10.80 -43.84
N LYS A 50 0.36 -10.42 -44.82
CA LYS A 50 -0.57 -9.28 -44.69
C LYS A 50 -1.57 -9.48 -43.55
N ASP A 51 -2.00 -10.72 -43.34
CA ASP A 51 -2.89 -11.13 -42.25
C ASP A 51 -2.20 -11.18 -40.88
N GLU A 52 -0.87 -11.10 -40.82
CA GLU A 52 -0.09 -11.08 -39.57
C GLU A 52 0.20 -9.66 -39.07
N ILE A 53 -0.10 -8.64 -39.88
CA ILE A 53 0.14 -7.23 -39.58
C ILE A 53 -1.22 -6.54 -39.37
N ALA A 54 -1.37 -5.84 -38.26
CA ALA A 54 -2.43 -4.84 -38.06
C ALA A 54 -1.82 -3.44 -38.12
N THR A 55 -2.62 -2.48 -38.56
CA THR A 55 -2.24 -1.07 -38.63
C THR A 55 -3.35 -0.26 -37.99
N GLU A 56 -3.01 0.47 -36.93
CA GLU A 56 -3.95 1.28 -36.15
C GLU A 56 -3.39 2.70 -35.99
N ASP A 57 -4.25 3.65 -35.67
CA ASP A 57 -3.81 4.99 -35.34
C ASP A 57 -3.30 5.07 -33.90
N ASP A 58 -3.92 4.36 -32.95
CA ASP A 58 -3.51 4.33 -31.54
C ASP A 58 -3.60 2.92 -30.92
N ILE A 59 -3.20 2.78 -29.65
CA ILE A 59 -3.27 1.51 -28.89
C ILE A 59 -4.43 1.54 -27.88
N LYS A 60 -5.49 2.29 -28.14
CA LYS A 60 -6.67 2.23 -27.27
C LYS A 60 -7.37 0.91 -27.50
N MET A 61 -7.44 0.08 -26.46
CA MET A 61 -8.06 -1.25 -26.47
C MET A 61 -9.60 -1.21 -26.58
N THR A 62 -10.12 -0.56 -27.62
CA THR A 62 -11.54 -0.57 -28.00
C THR A 62 -11.95 -1.95 -28.52
N SER A 63 -13.25 -2.23 -28.59
CA SER A 63 -13.73 -3.51 -29.11
C SER A 63 -13.28 -3.76 -30.55
N GLN A 64 -13.26 -2.72 -31.39
CA GLN A 64 -12.80 -2.80 -32.77
C GLN A 64 -11.30 -3.09 -32.83
N PHE A 65 -10.48 -2.32 -32.09
CA PHE A 65 -9.04 -2.55 -31.98
C PHE A 65 -8.73 -3.99 -31.58
N LEU A 66 -9.42 -4.51 -30.55
CA LEU A 66 -9.20 -5.87 -30.08
C LEU A 66 -9.53 -6.91 -31.15
N GLN A 67 -10.55 -6.68 -31.98
CA GLN A 67 -10.91 -7.58 -33.08
C GLN A 67 -9.86 -7.53 -34.19
N ASP A 68 -9.43 -6.33 -34.58
CA ASP A 68 -8.52 -6.14 -35.70
C ASP A 68 -7.08 -6.61 -35.39
N THR A 69 -6.69 -6.55 -34.12
CA THR A 69 -5.35 -6.91 -33.65
C THR A 69 -5.23 -8.32 -33.09
N HIS A 70 -6.35 -9.02 -32.87
CA HIS A 70 -6.33 -10.36 -32.28
C HIS A 70 -5.55 -11.37 -33.13
N GLY A 71 -4.53 -11.99 -32.53
CA GLY A 71 -3.76 -13.05 -33.18
C GLY A 71 -2.83 -12.55 -34.29
N LYS A 72 -2.66 -11.23 -34.44
CA LYS A 72 -1.65 -10.62 -35.31
C LYS A 72 -0.27 -10.79 -34.67
N LYS A 73 0.79 -10.80 -35.47
CA LYS A 73 2.18 -10.84 -34.98
C LYS A 73 2.73 -9.44 -34.74
N VAL A 74 2.37 -8.50 -35.62
CA VAL A 74 2.88 -7.12 -35.60
C VAL A 74 1.72 -6.14 -35.62
N LEU A 75 1.82 -5.09 -34.80
CA LEU A 75 0.92 -3.93 -34.81
C LEU A 75 1.74 -2.70 -35.19
N ILE A 76 1.37 -2.01 -36.26
CA ILE A 76 1.89 -0.69 -36.61
C ILE A 76 0.93 0.36 -36.05
N VAL A 77 1.49 1.33 -35.33
CA VAL A 77 0.75 2.47 -34.76
C VAL A 77 1.24 3.73 -35.46
N ASN A 78 0.42 4.28 -36.35
CA ASN A 78 0.82 5.41 -37.21
C ASN A 78 0.70 6.77 -36.51
N ASN A 79 -0.04 6.85 -35.41
CA ASN A 79 -0.28 8.10 -34.72
C ASN A 79 0.01 7.97 -33.22
N SER A 80 1.28 7.98 -32.85
CA SER A 80 1.70 8.19 -31.46
C SER A 80 1.47 9.65 -31.04
N ASN A 81 0.21 10.08 -31.02
CA ASN A 81 -0.27 11.45 -30.89
C ASN A 81 0.01 12.12 -29.52
N ALA A 82 1.02 11.67 -28.76
CA ALA A 82 1.04 11.88 -27.32
C ALA A 82 2.42 12.06 -26.68
N LEU A 83 3.42 12.69 -27.32
CA LEU A 83 4.72 12.94 -26.66
C LEU A 83 5.29 14.36 -26.79
N ILE A 84 4.86 15.14 -27.78
CA ILE A 84 5.44 16.46 -28.06
C ILE A 84 4.35 17.54 -27.99
N ASP A 85 4.69 18.72 -27.45
CA ASP A 85 3.90 19.95 -27.62
C ASP A 85 4.60 20.84 -28.66
N TYR A 86 3.86 21.30 -29.66
CA TYR A 86 4.33 22.33 -30.58
C TYR A 86 4.10 23.69 -29.94
N ARG A 87 5.17 24.44 -29.67
CA ARG A 87 5.05 25.86 -29.32
C ARG A 87 5.66 26.72 -30.43
N MET A 88 4.88 27.64 -30.96
CA MET A 88 5.40 28.70 -31.81
C MET A 88 6.19 29.70 -30.96
N SER A 89 7.42 29.97 -31.38
CA SER A 89 8.18 31.07 -30.82
C SER A 89 7.56 32.41 -31.26
N LYS A 90 7.83 33.47 -30.49
CA LYS A 90 7.49 34.85 -30.87
C LYS A 90 8.19 35.31 -32.17
N SER A 91 9.17 34.55 -32.67
CA SER A 91 9.90 34.81 -33.93
C SER A 91 9.44 33.92 -35.09
N GLY A 92 8.36 33.14 -34.93
CA GLY A 92 7.79 32.31 -36.01
C GLY A 92 8.47 30.95 -36.23
N GLY A 93 9.38 30.54 -35.35
CA GLY A 93 10.00 29.21 -35.38
C GLY A 93 9.23 28.20 -34.52
N TYR A 94 9.09 26.96 -34.98
CA TYR A 94 8.52 25.87 -34.18
C TYR A 94 9.63 25.25 -33.32
N PHE A 95 9.42 25.21 -32.00
CA PHE A 95 10.24 24.42 -31.09
C PHE A 95 9.43 23.22 -30.59
N THR A 96 9.97 22.02 -30.75
CA THR A 96 9.42 20.78 -30.20
C THR A 96 10.01 20.55 -28.82
N ASN A 97 9.25 20.85 -27.77
CA ASN A 97 9.64 20.44 -26.41
C ASN A 97 8.88 19.17 -26.04
N LEU A 98 9.60 18.16 -25.57
CA LEU A 98 9.01 17.00 -24.94
C LEU A 98 8.21 17.45 -23.72
N ASN A 99 7.00 16.93 -23.56
CA ASN A 99 6.20 17.14 -22.36
C ASN A 99 6.37 15.92 -21.44
N PRO A 100 7.06 16.02 -20.28
CA PRO A 100 7.33 14.88 -19.41
C PRO A 100 6.06 14.16 -18.94
N LEU A 101 4.96 14.89 -18.70
CA LEU A 101 3.68 14.30 -18.31
C LEU A 101 3.07 13.45 -19.43
N LYS A 102 3.25 13.86 -20.69
CA LYS A 102 2.84 13.06 -21.84
C LYS A 102 3.70 11.81 -21.99
N ALA A 103 5.00 11.92 -21.72
CA ALA A 103 5.93 10.79 -21.71
C ALA A 103 5.63 9.75 -20.62
N MET A 104 5.34 10.20 -19.40
CA MET A 104 4.86 9.33 -18.32
C MET A 104 3.55 8.63 -18.69
N ARG A 105 2.57 9.37 -19.21
CA ARG A 105 1.30 8.76 -19.64
C ARG A 105 1.50 7.72 -20.74
N PHE A 106 2.37 7.99 -21.71
CA PHE A 106 2.70 7.05 -22.78
C PHE A 106 3.32 5.77 -22.23
N GLU A 107 4.23 5.89 -21.27
CA GLU A 107 4.83 4.76 -20.58
C GLU A 107 3.79 3.95 -19.77
N ASP A 108 2.91 4.63 -19.03
CA ASP A 108 1.78 4.00 -18.34
C ASP A 108 0.87 3.25 -19.33
N PHE A 109 0.61 3.82 -20.51
CA PHE A 109 -0.17 3.19 -21.56
C PHE A 109 0.51 1.93 -22.12
N ILE A 110 1.81 1.97 -22.37
CA ILE A 110 2.60 0.81 -22.80
C ILE A 110 2.59 -0.28 -21.73
N ASN A 111 2.81 0.08 -20.46
CA ASN A 111 2.82 -0.87 -19.35
C ASN A 111 1.45 -1.49 -19.12
N THR A 112 0.38 -0.69 -19.25
CA THR A 112 -1.00 -1.17 -19.21
C THR A 112 -1.26 -2.12 -20.38
N TYR A 113 -0.86 -1.76 -21.60
CA TYR A 113 -1.04 -2.63 -22.75
C TYR A 113 -0.25 -3.94 -22.61
N ALA A 114 0.96 -3.92 -22.05
CA ALA A 114 1.78 -5.10 -21.80
C ALA A 114 1.11 -6.05 -20.80
N THR A 115 0.60 -5.54 -19.69
CA THR A 115 0.12 -6.35 -18.55
C THR A 115 -1.36 -6.73 -18.64
N LYS A 116 -2.21 -5.88 -19.22
CA LYS A 116 -3.67 -6.07 -19.19
C LYS A 116 -4.12 -7.32 -19.93
N GLN A 117 -4.79 -8.23 -19.23
CA GLN A 117 -5.47 -9.36 -19.85
C GLN A 117 -6.91 -8.96 -20.22
N THR A 118 -7.40 -9.39 -21.38
CA THR A 118 -8.73 -9.01 -21.89
C THR A 118 -9.29 -10.15 -22.74
N LYS A 119 -10.61 -10.17 -22.91
CA LYS A 119 -11.31 -11.10 -23.80
C LYS A 119 -11.82 -10.34 -25.03
N VAL A 120 -11.79 -11.00 -26.19
CA VAL A 120 -12.33 -10.48 -27.45
C VAL A 120 -13.39 -11.45 -27.95
N PHE A 121 -14.39 -10.94 -28.66
CA PHE A 121 -15.38 -11.78 -29.33
C PHE A 121 -14.88 -12.16 -30.72
N VAL A 122 -14.74 -13.45 -30.96
CA VAL A 122 -14.42 -14.04 -32.27
C VAL A 122 -15.52 -15.05 -32.57
N ASP A 123 -16.20 -14.92 -33.71
CA ASP A 123 -17.29 -15.81 -34.12
C ASP A 123 -18.38 -16.03 -33.06
N LYS A 124 -18.73 -14.96 -32.32
CA LYS A 124 -19.71 -14.93 -31.21
C LYS A 124 -19.25 -15.63 -29.92
N GLU A 125 -18.02 -16.14 -29.87
CA GLU A 125 -17.42 -16.70 -28.66
C GLU A 125 -16.44 -15.72 -28.00
N LYS A 126 -16.41 -15.67 -26.67
CA LYS A 126 -15.45 -14.87 -25.90
C LYS A 126 -14.14 -15.64 -25.72
N VAL A 127 -13.12 -15.28 -26.48
CA VAL A 127 -11.77 -15.87 -26.38
C VAL A 127 -10.78 -14.92 -25.70
N LYS A 128 -9.69 -15.45 -25.14
CA LYS A 128 -8.60 -14.64 -24.55
C LYS A 128 -7.91 -13.85 -25.67
N TYR A 129 -7.79 -12.53 -25.52
CA TYR A 129 -7.13 -11.67 -26.49
C TYR A 129 -5.64 -12.02 -26.58
N ARG A 130 -5.21 -12.46 -27.78
CA ARG A 130 -3.82 -12.72 -28.17
C ARG A 130 -3.21 -11.44 -28.74
N LYS A 131 -2.29 -10.85 -27.99
CA LYS A 131 -1.59 -9.61 -28.35
C LYS A 131 -0.54 -9.86 -29.45
N PRO A 132 -0.33 -8.89 -30.36
CA PRO A 132 0.87 -8.77 -31.18
C PRO A 132 2.16 -8.88 -30.35
N TYR A 133 3.15 -9.60 -30.89
CA TYR A 133 4.48 -9.75 -30.29
C TYR A 133 5.33 -8.50 -30.44
N LEU A 134 5.12 -7.75 -31.52
CA LEU A 134 5.83 -6.53 -31.84
C LEU A 134 4.85 -5.40 -32.08
N VAL A 135 5.03 -4.29 -31.36
CA VAL A 135 4.32 -3.04 -31.58
C VAL A 135 5.30 -2.02 -32.12
N ILE A 136 5.04 -1.53 -33.33
CA ILE A 136 5.87 -0.54 -34.02
C ILE A 136 5.18 0.81 -33.96
N PHE A 137 5.78 1.77 -33.27
CA PHE A 137 5.38 3.17 -33.34
C PHE A 137 6.03 3.81 -34.55
N ASN A 138 5.21 4.05 -35.59
CA ASN A 138 5.63 4.64 -36.85
C ASN A 138 5.21 6.11 -36.88
N ASP A 139 6.07 6.99 -36.39
CA ASP A 139 5.79 8.42 -36.39
C ASP A 139 6.94 9.18 -37.07
N VAL A 140 6.53 9.96 -38.05
CA VAL A 140 7.41 10.76 -38.91
C VAL A 140 8.18 11.82 -38.11
N ASN A 141 7.61 12.29 -37.00
CA ASN A 141 8.18 13.30 -36.12
C ASN A 141 8.94 12.70 -34.94
N CYS A 142 8.95 11.38 -34.81
CA CYS A 142 9.55 10.71 -33.67
C CYS A 142 11.07 10.57 -33.80
N ASN A 143 11.78 11.65 -33.48
CA ASN A 143 13.16 11.58 -33.01
C ASN A 143 13.17 11.25 -31.52
N TYR A 144 12.98 9.97 -31.17
CA TYR A 144 13.07 9.53 -29.78
C TYR A 144 14.52 9.41 -29.27
N GLN A 145 15.33 10.43 -29.49
CA GLN A 145 16.28 10.81 -28.45
C GLN A 145 15.50 11.76 -27.57
N PHE A 146 14.78 11.21 -26.59
CA PHE A 146 14.18 12.01 -25.54
C PHE A 146 15.29 12.90 -24.97
N ASP A 147 15.16 14.22 -25.12
CA ASP A 147 15.99 15.20 -24.41
C ASP A 147 15.74 15.05 -22.90
N GLY A 148 16.37 14.04 -22.27
CA GLY A 148 16.37 13.80 -20.83
C GLY A 148 15.31 12.85 -20.24
N TYR A 149 14.33 12.34 -20.99
CA TYR A 149 13.33 11.39 -20.46
C TYR A 149 13.65 9.93 -20.85
N LYS A 150 13.73 9.02 -19.89
CA LYS A 150 14.00 7.60 -20.16
C LYS A 150 12.70 6.80 -20.01
N ILE A 151 12.35 6.01 -21.02
CA ILE A 151 11.33 4.95 -20.86
C ILE A 151 12.01 3.80 -20.11
N HIS A 152 11.46 3.40 -18.98
CA HIS A 152 11.99 2.37 -18.10
C HIS A 152 11.58 0.94 -18.52
N ASN A 153 10.76 0.80 -19.56
CA ASN A 153 10.38 -0.50 -20.11
C ASN A 153 11.56 -1.19 -20.82
N THR A 154 11.98 -2.35 -20.31
CA THR A 154 13.15 -3.10 -20.80
C THR A 154 12.98 -3.71 -22.20
N ASN A 155 11.75 -3.76 -22.74
CA ASN A 155 11.47 -4.30 -24.07
C ASN A 155 11.22 -3.21 -25.13
N PHE A 156 11.73 -2.00 -24.92
CA PHE A 156 11.54 -0.85 -25.83
C PHE A 156 12.83 -0.50 -26.59
N GLY A 157 12.75 -0.37 -27.91
CA GLY A 157 13.88 -0.06 -28.80
C GLY A 157 13.59 1.07 -29.78
N PHE A 158 14.66 1.59 -30.39
CA PHE A 158 14.59 2.74 -31.31
C PHE A 158 15.37 2.48 -32.60
N ALA A 159 14.80 2.88 -33.73
CA ALA A 159 15.45 2.89 -35.04
C ALA A 159 15.15 4.22 -35.76
N GLN A 160 16.19 5.01 -36.04
CA GLN A 160 16.05 6.31 -36.70
C GLN A 160 16.63 6.24 -38.12
N PHE A 161 15.83 6.66 -39.10
CA PHE A 161 16.23 6.74 -40.49
C PHE A 161 16.55 8.18 -40.87
N PHE A 162 17.74 8.41 -41.43
CA PHE A 162 18.13 9.71 -41.94
C PHE A 162 17.55 9.96 -43.34
N GLU A 163 17.29 8.90 -44.11
CA GLU A 163 16.76 8.94 -45.46
C GLU A 163 15.31 8.42 -45.48
N ARG A 164 14.34 9.33 -45.40
CA ARG A 164 12.91 8.97 -45.24
C ARG A 164 12.34 8.07 -46.33
N PHE A 165 12.80 8.26 -47.56
CA PHE A 165 12.29 7.58 -48.74
C PHE A 165 13.26 6.52 -49.26
N LYS A 166 14.12 5.99 -48.40
CA LYS A 166 15.05 4.93 -48.80
C LYS A 166 14.30 3.71 -49.32
N LYS A 167 14.78 3.15 -50.43
CA LYS A 167 14.23 1.93 -51.02
C LYS A 167 14.24 0.79 -50.03
N VAL A 168 13.14 0.03 -49.95
CA VAL A 168 12.95 -1.05 -48.99
C VAL A 168 14.04 -2.12 -49.17
N GLU A 169 14.42 -2.42 -50.42
CA GLU A 169 15.42 -3.44 -50.76
C GLU A 169 16.79 -3.11 -50.15
N GLU A 170 17.18 -1.84 -50.17
CA GLU A 170 18.44 -1.37 -49.58
C GLU A 170 18.43 -1.52 -48.05
N VAL A 171 17.28 -1.26 -47.41
CA VAL A 171 17.13 -1.44 -45.96
C VAL A 171 17.16 -2.94 -45.59
N ILE A 172 16.50 -3.80 -46.37
CA ILE A 172 16.52 -5.26 -46.16
C ILE A 172 17.93 -5.82 -46.32
N GLN A 173 18.67 -5.37 -47.33
CA GLN A 173 20.06 -5.80 -47.53
C GLN A 173 20.93 -5.39 -46.35
N ALA A 174 20.80 -4.14 -45.88
CA ALA A 174 21.53 -3.66 -44.71
C ALA A 174 21.15 -4.45 -43.44
N LEU A 175 19.88 -4.80 -43.25
CA LEU A 175 19.44 -5.66 -42.14
C LEU A 175 20.07 -7.05 -42.22
N ARG A 176 20.24 -7.64 -43.42
CA ARG A 176 20.91 -8.94 -43.58
C ARG A 176 22.39 -8.87 -43.21
N GLU A 177 23.07 -7.82 -43.64
CA GLU A 177 24.50 -7.57 -43.38
C GLU A 177 24.80 -7.13 -41.93
N THR A 178 23.77 -6.74 -41.17
CA THR A 178 23.94 -6.37 -39.76
C THR A 178 24.29 -7.59 -38.92
N GLU A 179 25.49 -7.56 -38.33
CA GLU A 179 26.00 -8.65 -37.50
C GLU A 179 25.27 -8.78 -36.15
N PRO A 180 25.13 -10.01 -35.60
CA PRO A 180 24.43 -10.25 -34.33
C PRO A 180 24.96 -9.43 -33.15
N HIS A 181 26.27 -9.16 -33.09
CA HIS A 181 26.87 -8.39 -32.00
C HIS A 181 26.52 -6.89 -32.05
N LYS A 182 26.05 -6.38 -33.19
CA LYS A 182 25.55 -5.00 -33.36
C LYS A 182 24.08 -4.87 -32.95
N CYS A 183 23.39 -6.00 -32.78
CA CYS A 183 22.08 -6.08 -32.13
C CYS A 183 22.30 -5.97 -30.62
N GLN A 184 22.42 -4.75 -30.09
CA GLN A 184 22.43 -4.56 -28.64
C GLN A 184 21.10 -5.06 -28.06
N LYS A 185 21.14 -5.71 -26.89
CA LYS A 185 19.93 -6.02 -26.12
C LYS A 185 19.13 -4.72 -25.98
N PHE A 186 17.82 -4.80 -26.25
CA PHE A 186 16.85 -3.74 -25.95
C PHE A 186 17.20 -3.13 -24.58
N VAL A 187 17.64 -1.87 -24.63
CA VAL A 187 18.20 -1.07 -23.53
C VAL A 187 19.34 -1.72 -22.73
N LYS A 188 20.58 -1.59 -23.24
CA LYS A 188 21.64 -0.92 -22.47
C LYS A 188 22.18 0.21 -23.33
N TYR A 189 21.70 1.42 -23.10
CA TYR A 189 22.49 2.59 -23.45
C TYR A 189 23.76 2.48 -22.60
N GLU A 190 24.81 1.87 -23.15
CA GLU A 190 26.17 2.19 -22.75
C GLU A 190 26.30 3.68 -23.01
N PHE A 191 26.12 4.44 -21.92
CA PHE A 191 26.84 5.67 -21.74
C PHE A 191 28.27 5.41 -22.26
N VAL A 192 28.80 6.33 -23.08
CA VAL A 192 30.17 6.70 -22.80
C VAL A 192 30.05 7.30 -21.40
N ASN A 193 30.13 6.45 -20.38
CA ASN A 193 30.29 6.94 -19.02
C ASN A 193 31.61 7.67 -19.17
N GLU A 194 31.57 8.99 -19.07
CA GLU A 194 32.78 9.72 -18.74
C GLU A 194 33.26 9.00 -17.49
N THR A 195 34.33 8.25 -17.65
CA THR A 195 34.87 7.34 -16.65
C THR A 195 35.39 8.19 -15.51
N ASP A 196 35.69 7.57 -14.38
CA ASP A 196 36.44 8.29 -13.36
C ASP A 196 37.82 8.67 -13.89
N GLU A 197 38.35 7.96 -14.89
CA GLU A 197 39.55 8.35 -15.63
C GLU A 197 39.38 9.69 -16.38
N ASP A 198 38.21 9.94 -16.99
CA ASP A 198 37.92 11.21 -17.68
C ASP A 198 37.81 12.38 -16.68
N VAL A 199 37.30 12.11 -15.47
CA VAL A 199 37.27 13.10 -14.37
C VAL A 199 38.68 13.35 -13.84
N VAL A 200 39.46 12.30 -13.60
CA VAL A 200 40.86 12.39 -13.16
C VAL A 200 41.72 13.13 -14.19
N ASP A 201 41.58 12.83 -15.48
CA ASP A 201 42.29 13.52 -16.57
C ASP A 201 41.91 15.01 -16.64
N PHE A 202 40.63 15.34 -16.43
CA PHE A 202 40.20 16.73 -16.32
C PHE A 202 40.75 17.43 -15.07
N LEU A 203 40.77 16.79 -13.90
CA LEU A 203 41.35 17.34 -12.68
C LEU A 203 42.87 17.57 -12.85
N ALA A 204 43.57 16.67 -13.54
CA ALA A 204 44.96 16.85 -13.92
C ALA A 204 45.16 18.05 -14.88
N LYS A 205 44.26 18.24 -15.85
CA LYS A 205 44.24 19.43 -16.73
C LYS A 205 43.98 20.72 -15.94
N LEU A 206 43.08 20.70 -14.97
CA LEU A 206 42.83 21.84 -14.08
C LEU A 206 44.08 22.18 -13.26
N LYS A 207 44.71 21.18 -12.64
CA LYS A 207 45.94 21.33 -11.84
C LYS A 207 47.09 21.96 -12.65
N ASN A 208 47.20 21.61 -13.93
CA ASN A 208 48.22 22.12 -14.83
C ASN A 208 47.87 23.49 -15.45
N SER A 209 46.59 23.86 -15.48
CA SER A 209 46.17 25.18 -15.95
C SER A 209 46.37 26.21 -14.84
N LYS A 210 47.11 27.28 -15.13
CA LYS A 210 47.41 28.33 -14.15
C LYS A 210 46.13 29.11 -13.79
N SER A 211 45.43 28.68 -12.74
CA SER A 211 44.31 29.41 -12.13
C SER A 211 44.78 30.60 -11.29
N GLY A 212 43.83 31.48 -10.95
CA GLY A 212 44.03 32.43 -9.87
C GLY A 212 43.70 31.80 -8.52
N VAL A 213 44.40 32.20 -7.47
CA VAL A 213 44.17 31.74 -6.10
C VAL A 213 43.12 32.62 -5.43
N LEU A 214 42.11 32.01 -4.82
CA LEU A 214 41.06 32.71 -4.08
C LEU A 214 41.42 32.85 -2.60
N ASP A 215 42.03 31.81 -2.02
CA ASP A 215 42.48 31.73 -0.63
C ASP A 215 43.73 30.85 -0.58
N GLU A 216 44.89 31.48 -0.34
CA GLU A 216 46.21 30.79 -0.29
C GLU A 216 46.35 29.89 0.95
N GLU A 217 45.76 30.28 2.09
CA GLU A 217 45.86 29.50 3.33
C GLU A 217 45.02 28.21 3.27
N LYS A 218 43.95 28.22 2.48
CA LYS A 218 43.03 27.07 2.31
C LYS A 218 43.21 26.31 0.99
N GLY A 219 44.18 26.69 0.17
CA GLY A 219 44.44 26.03 -1.11
C GLY A 219 43.26 26.07 -2.10
N VAL A 220 42.48 27.16 -2.12
CA VAL A 220 41.27 27.25 -2.97
C VAL A 220 41.56 28.01 -4.25
N TYR A 221 41.35 27.35 -5.38
CA TYR A 221 41.53 27.91 -6.72
C TYR A 221 40.20 28.35 -7.33
N TYR A 222 40.25 29.34 -8.24
CA TYR A 222 39.08 29.71 -9.04
C TYR A 222 39.34 29.67 -10.54
N PHE A 223 38.27 29.37 -11.29
CA PHE A 223 38.28 29.32 -12.74
C PHE A 223 37.12 30.12 -13.34
N LYS A 224 37.38 30.82 -14.46
CA LYS A 224 36.33 31.46 -15.24
C LYS A 224 35.50 30.39 -15.97
N PRO A 225 34.17 30.57 -16.16
CA PRO A 225 33.32 29.53 -16.74
C PRO A 225 33.72 29.08 -18.13
N MET A 226 34.18 30.01 -18.97
CA MET A 226 34.64 29.67 -20.32
C MET A 226 35.92 28.84 -20.28
N GLU A 227 36.83 29.13 -19.37
CA GLU A 227 38.08 28.40 -19.21
C GLU A 227 37.84 27.00 -18.64
N PHE A 228 37.03 26.91 -17.58
CA PHE A 228 36.64 25.64 -16.97
C PHE A 228 35.93 24.72 -17.97
N ARG A 229 34.96 25.24 -18.74
CA ARG A 229 34.27 24.47 -19.80
C ARG A 229 35.18 24.12 -20.96
N ARG A 230 36.13 24.99 -21.32
CA ARG A 230 37.12 24.70 -22.38
C ARG A 230 38.05 23.56 -21.97
N LEU A 231 38.51 23.55 -20.72
CA LEU A 231 39.36 22.48 -20.18
C LEU A 231 38.60 21.16 -20.06
N ALA A 232 37.29 21.22 -19.73
CA ALA A 232 36.44 20.04 -19.61
C ALA A 232 36.16 19.37 -20.95
N GLY A 233 36.17 20.13 -22.06
CA GLY A 233 35.94 19.60 -23.41
C GLY A 233 34.50 19.10 -23.69
N SER A 234 33.76 18.73 -22.65
CA SER A 234 32.36 18.26 -22.68
C SER A 234 31.53 18.97 -21.61
N LYS A 235 30.26 19.24 -21.93
CA LYS A 235 29.28 19.73 -20.93
C LYS A 235 28.97 18.66 -19.89
N ALA A 236 29.02 17.38 -20.27
CA ALA A 236 28.66 16.28 -19.40
C ALA A 236 29.73 16.01 -18.33
N ILE A 237 31.04 16.16 -18.63
CA ILE A 237 32.12 16.18 -17.62
C ILE A 237 31.89 17.28 -16.57
N VAL A 238 31.52 18.50 -16.99
CA VAL A 238 31.22 19.60 -16.06
C VAL A 238 30.03 19.26 -15.16
N GLU A 239 28.99 18.67 -15.71
CA GLU A 239 27.80 18.25 -14.95
C GLU A 239 28.10 17.06 -14.02
N LYS A 240 28.96 16.12 -14.42
CA LYS A 240 29.39 14.98 -13.60
C LYS A 240 30.18 15.47 -12.40
N ILE A 241 31.15 16.35 -12.61
CA ILE A 241 32.02 16.87 -11.54
C ILE A 241 31.24 17.68 -10.50
N LEU A 242 30.27 18.49 -10.95
CA LEU A 242 29.41 19.23 -10.03
C LEU A 242 28.47 18.33 -9.21
N LYS A 243 28.32 17.05 -9.58
CA LYS A 243 27.52 16.05 -8.84
C LYS A 243 28.35 15.20 -7.90
N VAL A 244 29.68 15.15 -8.03
CA VAL A 244 30.54 14.42 -7.10
C VAL A 244 30.76 15.30 -5.87
N GLU A 245 29.96 15.09 -4.83
CA GLU A 245 30.00 15.91 -3.61
C GLU A 245 31.37 15.90 -2.93
N GLU A 246 32.10 14.77 -3.01
CA GLU A 246 33.45 14.57 -2.46
C GLU A 246 34.49 15.53 -3.03
N LEU A 247 34.32 15.98 -4.29
CA LEU A 247 35.24 16.93 -4.91
C LEU A 247 35.03 18.36 -4.36
N GLY A 248 33.89 18.68 -3.75
CA GLY A 248 33.62 20.01 -3.20
C GLY A 248 33.66 21.16 -4.24
N ILE A 249 33.68 20.83 -5.54
CA ILE A 249 33.75 21.81 -6.62
C ILE A 249 32.36 22.46 -6.79
N SER A 250 32.31 23.78 -6.76
CA SER A 250 31.04 24.51 -6.84
C SER A 250 31.10 25.69 -7.82
N GLN A 251 29.94 26.07 -8.37
CA GLN A 251 29.79 27.23 -9.23
C GLN A 251 28.94 28.30 -8.54
N PHE A 252 29.41 29.55 -8.48
CA PHE A 252 28.58 30.63 -7.96
C PHE A 252 27.36 30.90 -8.86
N SER A 253 26.18 30.94 -8.24
CA SER A 253 24.90 31.18 -8.91
C SER A 253 24.73 32.63 -9.41
N THR A 254 25.37 33.59 -8.73
CA THR A 254 25.34 35.02 -9.04
C THR A 254 26.73 35.57 -9.33
N ASN A 255 26.79 36.72 -10.03
CA ASN A 255 28.05 37.42 -10.28
C ASN A 255 28.57 37.98 -8.95
N LYS A 256 29.59 37.35 -8.37
CA LYS A 256 30.32 37.90 -7.23
C LYS A 256 31.46 38.77 -7.73
N CYS A 257 31.64 39.93 -7.11
CA CYS A 257 32.74 40.85 -7.39
C CYS A 257 33.75 40.77 -6.23
N PHE A 258 34.91 40.17 -6.50
CA PHE A 258 36.01 40.10 -5.54
C PHE A 258 36.93 41.31 -5.78
N ARG A 259 36.65 42.41 -5.06
CA ARG A 259 37.35 43.70 -5.24
C ARG A 259 38.86 43.60 -5.02
N SER A 260 39.31 42.73 -4.13
CA SER A 260 40.73 42.47 -3.85
C SER A 260 41.48 41.81 -5.00
N LEU A 261 40.76 41.11 -5.90
CA LEU A 261 41.34 40.36 -7.02
C LEU A 261 40.99 40.97 -8.39
N GLY A 262 40.21 42.06 -8.42
CA GLY A 262 39.82 42.75 -9.65
C GLY A 262 38.90 41.95 -10.60
N ILE A 263 38.19 40.94 -10.08
CA ILE A 263 37.42 39.99 -10.91
C ILE A 263 35.94 39.99 -10.53
N ALA A 264 35.08 40.01 -11.55
CA ALA A 264 33.62 39.93 -11.41
C ALA A 264 33.04 38.87 -12.37
N GLY A 265 32.24 37.94 -11.85
CA GLY A 265 31.54 36.93 -12.66
C GLY A 265 31.08 35.71 -11.87
N LYS A 266 30.38 34.78 -12.54
CA LYS A 266 30.13 33.43 -12.02
C LYS A 266 31.44 32.66 -12.09
N LEU A 267 32.03 32.26 -10.98
CA LEU A 267 33.31 31.52 -10.97
C LEU A 267 33.07 30.08 -10.50
N PHE A 268 33.92 29.17 -10.96
CA PHE A 268 34.06 27.83 -10.37
C PHE A 268 35.10 27.90 -9.26
N VAL A 269 34.78 27.31 -8.12
CA VAL A 269 35.65 27.21 -6.95
C VAL A 269 36.07 25.76 -6.82
N VAL A 270 37.39 25.52 -6.77
CA VAL A 270 38.00 24.20 -6.80
C VAL A 270 38.96 24.08 -5.61
N PRO A 271 38.62 23.26 -4.59
CA PRO A 271 39.52 22.95 -3.47
C PRO A 271 40.76 22.17 -3.95
N VAL A 272 41.91 22.31 -3.29
CA VAL A 272 43.14 21.59 -3.67
C VAL A 272 42.98 20.08 -3.52
N GLU A 273 42.22 19.63 -2.52
CA GLU A 273 41.96 18.22 -2.22
C GLU A 273 41.25 17.53 -3.39
N SER A 274 40.40 18.27 -4.11
CA SER A 274 39.71 17.78 -5.30
C SER A 274 40.66 17.47 -6.46
N LEU A 275 41.82 18.12 -6.52
CA LEU A 275 42.84 17.91 -7.55
C LEU A 275 43.71 16.67 -7.29
N GLU A 276 43.53 16.03 -6.12
CA GLU A 276 44.25 14.81 -5.72
C GLU A 276 43.34 13.57 -5.73
N TRP A 277 42.08 13.72 -6.14
CA TRP A 277 41.12 12.63 -6.25
C TRP A 277 41.54 11.60 -7.33
N SER A 278 41.57 10.32 -6.97
CA SER A 278 42.08 9.22 -7.81
C SER A 278 40.99 8.27 -8.36
N GLY A 279 39.71 8.62 -8.24
CA GLY A 279 38.59 7.75 -8.62
C GLY A 279 37.91 7.05 -7.45
N HIS A 280 36.73 6.46 -7.68
CA HIS A 280 36.11 5.56 -6.72
C HIS A 280 36.81 4.19 -6.74
N GLU A 281 37.23 3.68 -5.58
CA GLU A 281 37.70 2.29 -5.46
C GLU A 281 36.55 1.34 -5.82
N PHE A 282 36.71 0.59 -6.91
CA PHE A 282 35.75 -0.44 -7.33
C PHE A 282 35.74 -1.58 -6.32
N VAL A 283 34.78 -1.53 -5.38
CA VAL A 283 34.38 -2.68 -4.56
C VAL A 283 33.59 -3.63 -5.46
N SER A 284 33.94 -4.91 -5.49
CA SER A 284 33.24 -5.86 -6.36
C SER A 284 31.76 -5.99 -5.99
N GLU A 285 30.87 -6.27 -6.95
CA GLU A 285 29.43 -6.49 -6.68
C GLU A 285 29.20 -7.54 -5.58
N LYS A 286 30.12 -8.51 -5.46
CA LYS A 286 30.10 -9.53 -4.41
C LYS A 286 30.36 -8.95 -3.02
N GLU A 287 31.38 -8.11 -2.88
CA GLU A 287 31.69 -7.44 -1.61
C GLU A 287 30.62 -6.41 -1.22
N GLN A 288 29.98 -5.76 -2.20
CA GLN A 288 28.85 -4.88 -1.94
C GLN A 288 27.65 -5.68 -1.42
N TYR A 289 27.31 -6.81 -2.05
CA TYR A 289 26.25 -7.69 -1.59
C TYR A 289 26.53 -8.27 -0.19
N GLU A 290 27.77 -8.68 0.09
CA GLU A 290 28.18 -9.16 1.41
C GLU A 290 28.05 -8.07 2.49
N LYS A 291 28.38 -6.81 2.15
CA LYS A 291 28.16 -5.66 3.05
C LYS A 291 26.68 -5.37 3.28
N GLU A 292 25.86 -5.39 2.23
CA GLU A 292 24.40 -5.19 2.34
C GLU A 292 23.77 -6.27 3.22
N LEU A 293 24.15 -7.54 3.03
CA LEU A 293 23.67 -8.65 3.85
C LEU A 293 24.12 -8.53 5.31
N ALA A 294 25.36 -8.10 5.55
CA ALA A 294 25.85 -7.86 6.92
C ALA A 294 25.10 -6.73 7.62
N ILE A 295 24.78 -5.65 6.90
CA ILE A 295 23.99 -4.52 7.42
C ILE A 295 22.55 -4.97 7.75
N GLU A 296 21.93 -5.75 6.87
CA GLU A 296 20.58 -6.30 7.10
C GLU A 296 20.56 -7.22 8.32
N PHE A 297 21.53 -8.12 8.43
CA PHE A 297 21.69 -9.00 9.58
C PHE A 297 21.92 -8.24 10.90
N GLU A 298 22.78 -7.21 10.90
CA GLU A 298 22.98 -6.36 12.07
C GLU A 298 21.72 -5.59 12.45
N LYS A 299 20.90 -5.19 11.48
CA LYS A 299 19.64 -4.51 11.70
C LYS A 299 18.60 -5.42 12.32
N GLU A 300 18.41 -6.63 11.78
CA GLU A 300 17.51 -7.65 12.34
C GLU A 300 17.90 -7.99 13.79
N LYS A 301 19.19 -8.21 14.02
CA LYS A 301 19.71 -8.49 15.36
C LYS A 301 19.43 -7.34 16.34
N ARG A 302 19.60 -6.09 15.90
CA ARG A 302 19.30 -4.91 16.73
C ARG A 302 17.80 -4.81 17.04
N GLU A 303 16.94 -5.08 16.06
CA GLU A 303 15.48 -5.08 16.27
C GLU A 303 15.06 -6.17 17.28
N GLU A 304 15.67 -7.37 17.23
CA GLU A 304 15.47 -8.42 18.23
C GLU A 304 15.95 -8.02 19.62
N GLU A 305 17.16 -7.44 19.72
CA GLU A 305 17.73 -6.95 20.99
C GLU A 305 16.87 -5.83 21.61
N GLU A 306 16.35 -4.90 20.79
CA GLU A 306 15.44 -3.84 21.22
C GLU A 306 14.09 -4.40 21.70
N LEU A 307 13.53 -5.38 20.98
CA LEU A 307 12.28 -6.04 21.36
C LEU A 307 12.43 -6.83 22.67
N GLN A 308 13.56 -7.51 22.85
CA GLN A 308 13.87 -8.22 24.09
C GLN A 308 14.07 -7.26 25.26
N ALA A 309 14.76 -6.14 25.05
CA ALA A 309 14.93 -5.10 26.05
C ALA A 309 13.58 -4.48 26.47
N SER A 310 12.70 -4.20 25.50
CA SER A 310 11.35 -3.71 25.78
C SER A 310 10.52 -4.73 26.56
N THR A 311 10.64 -6.02 26.23
CA THR A 311 9.95 -7.08 26.97
C THR A 311 10.44 -7.17 28.41
N ASN A 312 11.76 -7.10 28.64
CA ASN A 312 12.33 -7.10 29.98
C ASN A 312 11.85 -5.89 30.80
N GLU A 313 11.79 -4.70 30.18
CA GLU A 313 11.25 -3.49 30.82
C GLU A 313 9.78 -3.68 31.25
N ILE A 314 8.95 -4.33 30.44
CA ILE A 314 7.56 -4.64 30.78
C ILE A 314 7.49 -5.64 31.94
N MET A 315 8.35 -6.66 31.93
CA MET A 315 8.39 -7.72 32.94
C MET A 315 8.86 -7.24 34.30
N GLU A 316 9.79 -6.28 34.33
CA GLU A 316 10.41 -5.71 35.54
C GLU A 316 9.66 -4.49 36.11
N GLN A 317 8.62 -4.01 35.42
CA GLN A 317 7.81 -2.89 35.90
C GLN A 317 7.23 -3.19 37.29
N SER A 318 7.44 -2.27 38.25
CA SER A 318 6.85 -2.37 39.59
C SER A 318 5.33 -2.18 39.53
N LEU A 319 4.60 -3.10 40.16
CA LEU A 319 3.14 -3.16 40.15
C LEU A 319 2.63 -3.38 41.57
N HIS A 320 1.57 -2.67 41.94
CA HIS A 320 0.81 -2.99 43.15
C HIS A 320 -0.08 -4.20 42.90
N ILE A 321 0.22 -5.30 43.59
CA ILE A 321 -0.50 -6.56 43.45
C ILE A 321 -1.05 -6.99 44.81
N GLY A 322 -2.36 -7.22 44.84
CA GLY A 322 -3.05 -7.91 45.92
C GLY A 322 -3.03 -9.42 45.70
N LEU A 323 -2.52 -10.18 46.67
CA LEU A 323 -2.49 -11.65 46.63
C LEU A 323 -3.53 -12.25 47.58
N GLN A 324 -4.12 -13.37 47.17
CA GLN A 324 -5.09 -14.11 47.97
C GLN A 324 -4.96 -15.63 47.81
N HIS A 325 -4.85 -16.34 48.93
CA HIS A 325 -4.93 -17.80 48.97
C HIS A 325 -6.40 -18.24 49.03
N GLY A 326 -6.84 -18.99 48.02
CA GLY A 326 -8.21 -19.48 47.91
C GLY A 326 -9.24 -18.37 47.67
N PHE A 327 -10.40 -18.69 47.11
CA PHE A 327 -11.39 -17.66 46.73
C PHE A 327 -12.42 -17.30 47.84
N VAL A 328 -12.33 -17.89 49.04
CA VAL A 328 -13.39 -17.84 50.06
C VAL A 328 -13.46 -16.50 50.82
N LYS A 329 -12.36 -15.75 50.88
CA LYS A 329 -12.28 -14.49 51.65
C LYS A 329 -12.45 -13.28 50.73
N ARG A 330 -12.99 -12.17 51.26
CA ARG A 330 -13.08 -10.88 50.54
C ARG A 330 -11.88 -9.96 50.79
N LYS A 331 -11.06 -10.29 51.79
CA LYS A 331 -9.89 -9.49 52.19
C LYS A 331 -8.64 -10.03 51.51
N LEU A 332 -7.87 -9.14 50.89
CA LEU A 332 -6.55 -9.45 50.33
C LEU A 332 -5.58 -9.81 51.46
N ALA A 333 -4.73 -10.81 51.22
CA ALA A 333 -3.82 -11.33 52.23
C ALA A 333 -2.54 -10.49 52.33
N ARG A 334 -2.10 -9.92 51.20
CA ARG A 334 -0.89 -9.11 51.07
C ARG A 334 -1.05 -8.17 49.87
N GLU A 335 -0.83 -6.88 50.08
CA GLU A 335 -0.59 -5.91 49.02
C GLU A 335 0.90 -5.59 49.06
N ALA A 336 1.59 -5.81 47.95
CA ALA A 336 3.01 -5.52 47.82
C ALA A 336 3.30 -4.97 46.43
N GLU A 337 4.36 -4.17 46.33
CA GLU A 337 5.02 -3.92 45.06
C GLU A 337 5.77 -5.18 44.63
N THR A 338 5.50 -5.65 43.42
CA THR A 338 6.10 -6.83 42.79
C THR A 338 6.08 -6.64 41.28
N THR A 339 6.77 -7.50 40.54
CA THR A 339 6.85 -7.42 39.08
C THR A 339 6.06 -8.55 38.40
N LEU A 340 5.79 -8.42 37.10
CA LEU A 340 5.20 -9.54 36.34
C LEU A 340 6.12 -10.77 36.36
N GLN A 341 7.44 -10.54 36.29
CA GLN A 341 8.44 -11.60 36.35
C GLN A 341 8.38 -12.40 37.64
N GLU A 342 8.26 -11.72 38.78
CA GLU A 342 8.12 -12.37 40.08
C GLU A 342 6.82 -13.17 40.17
N LEU A 343 5.70 -12.62 39.67
CA LEU A 343 4.39 -13.28 39.70
C LEU A 343 4.35 -14.60 38.94
N VAL A 344 5.13 -14.72 37.86
CA VAL A 344 5.19 -15.92 37.02
C VAL A 344 6.49 -16.71 37.19
N SER A 345 7.25 -16.42 38.24
CA SER A 345 8.48 -17.13 38.57
C SER A 345 8.21 -18.52 39.18
N GLU A 346 9.15 -19.44 38.97
CA GLU A 346 9.16 -20.74 39.66
C GLU A 346 9.14 -20.58 41.18
N GLU A 347 9.88 -19.61 41.72
CA GLU A 347 9.97 -19.34 43.16
C GLU A 347 8.60 -19.03 43.75
N MET A 348 7.80 -18.21 43.06
CA MET A 348 6.43 -17.90 43.46
C MET A 348 5.53 -19.14 43.39
N MET A 349 5.67 -19.96 42.35
CA MET A 349 4.83 -21.14 42.15
C MET A 349 5.10 -22.27 43.16
N LYS A 350 6.32 -22.37 43.74
CA LYS A 350 6.65 -23.40 44.76
C LYS A 350 5.65 -23.48 45.91
N TYR A 351 4.95 -22.39 46.22
CA TYR A 351 3.98 -22.33 47.32
C TYR A 351 2.60 -22.92 46.98
N PHE A 352 2.23 -23.03 45.70
CA PHE A 352 0.87 -23.41 45.27
C PHE A 352 0.80 -24.24 43.98
N ALA A 353 1.95 -24.64 43.43
CA ALA A 353 2.04 -25.51 42.26
C ALA A 353 1.36 -26.86 42.49
N ILE A 354 1.07 -27.53 41.38
CA ILE A 354 0.56 -28.90 41.35
C ILE A 354 1.57 -29.81 40.66
N ASP A 355 1.81 -30.97 41.25
CA ASP A 355 2.73 -31.98 40.67
C ASP A 355 2.01 -32.80 39.57
N GLU A 356 0.72 -33.10 39.79
CA GLU A 356 -0.11 -33.92 38.88
C GLU A 356 -1.47 -33.25 38.60
N THR A 357 -2.15 -33.72 37.55
CA THR A 357 -3.54 -33.34 37.23
C THR A 357 -4.51 -33.81 38.32
N PHE A 358 -5.58 -33.05 38.55
CA PHE A 358 -6.59 -33.39 39.56
C PHE A 358 -7.33 -34.68 39.21
N ARG A 359 -7.44 -35.60 40.18
CA ARG A 359 -8.05 -36.93 39.98
C ARG A 359 -9.56 -36.94 40.18
N SER A 360 -10.10 -35.90 40.82
CA SER A 360 -11.54 -35.79 41.07
C SER A 360 -12.04 -34.34 41.11
N ALA A 361 -13.35 -34.16 40.88
CA ALA A 361 -13.98 -32.86 41.00
C ALA A 361 -13.94 -32.28 42.43
N SER A 362 -13.89 -33.16 43.45
CA SER A 362 -13.76 -32.74 44.86
C SER A 362 -12.38 -32.15 45.12
N GLU A 363 -11.33 -32.84 44.67
CA GLU A 363 -9.94 -32.39 44.78
C GLU A 363 -9.71 -31.06 44.07
N TYR A 364 -10.22 -30.92 42.84
CA TYR A 364 -10.19 -29.66 42.09
C TYR A 364 -10.86 -28.50 42.85
N LYS A 365 -12.06 -28.74 43.42
CA LYS A 365 -12.80 -27.72 44.18
C LYS A 365 -12.07 -27.34 45.47
N GLU A 366 -11.54 -28.33 46.18
CA GLU A 366 -10.76 -28.12 47.40
C GLU A 366 -9.49 -27.32 47.11
N PHE A 367 -8.76 -27.69 46.05
CA PHE A 367 -7.58 -26.96 45.59
C PHE A 367 -7.91 -25.50 45.30
N LYS A 368 -8.94 -25.23 44.48
CA LYS A 368 -9.35 -23.84 44.19
C LYS A 368 -9.73 -23.05 45.43
N ARG A 369 -10.35 -23.72 46.41
CA ARG A 369 -10.87 -23.12 47.63
C ARG A 369 -9.77 -22.80 48.65
N ALA A 370 -8.75 -23.65 48.76
CA ALA A 370 -7.80 -23.60 49.87
C ALA A 370 -6.33 -23.36 49.45
N ARG A 371 -5.93 -23.84 48.25
CA ARG A 371 -4.52 -23.89 47.82
C ARG A 371 -4.19 -22.93 46.68
N ALA A 372 -5.11 -22.73 45.73
CA ALA A 372 -4.87 -21.87 44.59
C ALA A 372 -4.56 -20.43 45.02
N MET A 373 -3.48 -19.87 44.45
CA MET A 373 -3.14 -18.46 44.62
C MET A 373 -3.81 -17.63 43.54
N TYR A 374 -4.41 -16.52 43.97
CA TYR A 374 -5.00 -15.53 43.09
C TYR A 374 -4.32 -14.18 43.28
N PHE A 375 -4.29 -13.39 42.22
CA PHE A 375 -3.77 -12.03 42.21
C PHE A 375 -4.82 -11.06 41.67
N ILE A 376 -4.65 -9.80 42.03
CA ILE A 376 -5.34 -8.67 41.43
C ILE A 376 -4.38 -7.48 41.38
N ASN A 377 -4.32 -6.81 40.24
CA ASN A 377 -3.50 -5.61 40.11
C ASN A 377 -4.32 -4.36 40.44
N GLY A 378 -3.71 -3.44 41.19
CA GLY A 378 -4.30 -2.19 41.64
C GLY A 378 -4.31 -2.04 43.16
N VAL A 379 -4.61 -0.82 43.59
CA VAL A 379 -4.65 -0.38 44.99
C VAL A 379 -6.11 -0.35 45.47
N PHE A 380 -6.33 -0.79 46.71
CA PHE A 380 -7.65 -0.81 47.35
C PHE A 380 -7.59 -0.16 48.73
N GLU A 381 -8.52 0.75 49.05
CA GLU A 381 -8.43 1.63 50.23
C GLU A 381 -8.47 0.92 51.60
N ASP A 382 -8.85 -0.36 51.69
CA ASP A 382 -8.98 -1.10 52.96
C ASP A 382 -8.66 -2.61 52.86
N SER A 383 -7.92 -3.02 51.82
CA SER A 383 -7.74 -4.44 51.43
C SER A 383 -9.04 -5.22 51.20
N LEU A 384 -10.18 -4.52 51.18
CA LEU A 384 -11.50 -5.05 50.85
C LEU A 384 -11.70 -4.96 49.34
N ARG A 385 -11.80 -6.13 48.71
CA ARG A 385 -12.00 -6.26 47.27
C ARG A 385 -13.44 -5.91 46.88
N SER A 386 -13.65 -4.66 46.51
CA SER A 386 -14.88 -4.16 45.87
C SER A 386 -14.52 -3.15 44.78
N ASP A 387 -15.44 -2.89 43.86
CA ASP A 387 -15.19 -1.88 42.84
C ASP A 387 -15.24 -0.45 43.43
N GLU A 388 -15.93 -0.27 44.56
CA GLU A 388 -16.04 0.99 45.28
C GLU A 388 -14.75 1.35 46.00
N ASN A 389 -14.01 0.35 46.47
CA ASN A 389 -12.78 0.54 47.23
C ASN A 389 -11.53 0.59 46.34
N PHE A 390 -11.68 0.46 45.02
CA PHE A 390 -10.56 0.53 44.08
C PHE A 390 -10.12 1.99 43.90
N SER A 391 -8.87 2.28 44.22
CA SER A 391 -8.30 3.64 44.17
C SER A 391 -7.38 3.90 42.97
N GLY A 392 -7.00 2.87 42.21
CA GLY A 392 -6.16 3.00 41.02
C GLY A 392 -5.17 1.85 40.84
N GLY A 393 -4.14 2.07 40.04
CA GLY A 393 -2.98 1.20 39.83
C GLY A 393 -3.18 0.03 38.86
N ARG A 394 -4.20 0.06 37.99
CA ARG A 394 -4.46 -1.02 37.03
C ARG A 394 -3.67 -0.84 35.74
N PHE A 395 -2.59 -1.60 35.61
CA PHE A 395 -1.81 -1.77 34.38
C PHE A 395 -2.02 -3.14 33.73
N ILE A 396 -2.23 -4.19 34.52
CA ILE A 396 -2.41 -5.55 33.99
C ILE A 396 -3.83 -5.72 33.44
N LEU A 397 -3.89 -6.09 32.16
CA LEU A 397 -5.08 -6.51 31.44
C LEU A 397 -5.13 -8.04 31.46
N THR A 398 -6.24 -8.60 31.93
CA THR A 398 -6.36 -10.05 32.15
C THR A 398 -7.56 -10.58 31.40
N LEU A 399 -7.32 -11.48 30.46
CA LEU A 399 -8.33 -12.12 29.64
C LEU A 399 -8.39 -13.61 29.97
N ASP A 400 -9.53 -14.06 30.46
CA ASP A 400 -9.85 -15.49 30.55
C ASP A 400 -10.48 -15.93 29.22
N ILE A 401 -9.80 -16.86 28.54
CA ILE A 401 -10.20 -17.44 27.26
C ILE A 401 -10.83 -18.79 27.56
N ASP A 402 -12.17 -18.82 27.46
CA ASP A 402 -13.00 -19.92 27.94
C ASP A 402 -13.49 -20.86 26.84
N ASP A 403 -13.07 -20.61 25.60
CA ASP A 403 -13.52 -21.35 24.42
C ASP A 403 -12.67 -22.60 24.16
N LYS A 404 -13.34 -23.69 23.78
CA LYS A 404 -12.75 -25.03 23.65
C LYS A 404 -11.87 -25.19 22.40
N GLU A 405 -11.81 -24.17 21.54
CA GLU A 405 -11.19 -24.25 20.21
C GLU A 405 -9.81 -23.58 20.10
N TYR A 406 -9.45 -22.61 20.95
CA TYR A 406 -8.18 -21.88 20.79
C TYR A 406 -6.98 -22.70 21.25
N GLU A 407 -6.08 -22.99 20.31
CA GLU A 407 -4.74 -23.50 20.61
C GLU A 407 -3.82 -22.38 21.10
N LEU A 408 -2.76 -22.75 21.84
CA LEU A 408 -1.77 -21.82 22.35
C LEU A 408 -1.10 -21.04 21.20
N GLU A 409 -0.73 -21.73 20.13
CA GLU A 409 -0.08 -21.16 18.95
C GLU A 409 -0.97 -20.12 18.26
N GLU A 410 -2.30 -20.33 18.28
CA GLU A 410 -3.25 -19.38 17.71
C GLU A 410 -3.30 -18.09 18.52
N ILE A 411 -3.27 -18.19 19.85
CA ILE A 411 -3.21 -17.03 20.73
C ILE A 411 -1.89 -16.26 20.51
N GLN A 412 -0.76 -16.96 20.40
CA GLN A 412 0.54 -16.36 20.11
C GLN A 412 0.57 -15.67 18.74
N SER A 413 0.01 -16.30 17.71
CA SER A 413 -0.08 -15.70 16.37
C SER A 413 -0.87 -14.39 16.40
N ARG A 414 -1.98 -14.35 17.14
CA ARG A 414 -2.81 -13.13 17.26
C ARG A 414 -2.10 -11.99 18.01
N LEU A 415 -1.22 -12.31 18.96
CA LEU A 415 -0.36 -11.33 19.61
C LEU A 415 0.72 -10.82 18.64
N SER A 416 1.38 -11.75 17.93
CA SER A 416 2.44 -11.44 16.97
C SER A 416 1.96 -10.54 15.84
N ASP A 417 0.80 -10.84 15.26
CA ASP A 417 0.14 -10.04 14.22
C ASP A 417 -0.11 -8.58 14.64
N ARG A 418 -0.17 -8.33 15.96
CA ARG A 418 -0.40 -7.00 16.55
C ARG A 418 0.82 -6.43 17.27
N GLY A 419 1.94 -7.14 17.26
CA GLY A 419 3.16 -6.77 17.98
C GLY A 419 2.98 -6.63 19.49
N LEU A 420 2.01 -7.30 20.10
CA LEU A 420 1.65 -7.09 21.50
C LEU A 420 2.38 -8.04 22.43
N PHE A 421 2.89 -7.51 23.54
CA PHE A 421 3.38 -8.32 24.63
C PHE A 421 2.23 -9.16 25.26
N GLY A 422 2.53 -10.39 25.66
CA GLY A 422 1.59 -11.20 26.42
C GLY A 422 2.24 -12.32 27.23
N VAL A 423 1.65 -12.63 28.38
CA VAL A 423 1.97 -13.83 29.16
C VAL A 423 0.77 -14.77 29.12
N ILE A 424 0.97 -15.99 28.61
CA ILE A 424 -0.08 -16.99 28.39
C ILE A 424 0.19 -18.19 29.29
N TYR A 425 -0.84 -18.70 29.96
CA TYR A 425 -0.75 -19.96 30.71
C TYR A 425 -2.12 -20.65 30.88
N PRO A 426 -2.16 -21.98 31.09
CA PRO A 426 -3.41 -22.69 31.32
C PRO A 426 -4.06 -22.32 32.66
N THR A 427 -5.39 -22.32 32.70
CA THR A 427 -6.15 -22.18 33.95
C THR A 427 -6.16 -23.49 34.74
N ALA A 428 -6.48 -23.43 36.04
CA ALA A 428 -6.62 -24.63 36.89
C ALA A 428 -7.59 -25.70 36.33
N LYS A 429 -8.56 -25.32 35.49
CA LYS A 429 -9.51 -26.26 34.88
C LYS A 429 -8.85 -27.15 33.83
N HIS A 430 -7.85 -26.63 33.12
CA HIS A 430 -7.04 -27.40 32.16
C HIS A 430 -6.46 -28.67 32.82
N TYR A 431 -5.86 -28.53 33.99
CA TYR A 431 -5.28 -29.65 34.74
C TYR A 431 -6.31 -30.56 35.42
N PHE A 432 -7.61 -30.26 35.35
CA PHE A 432 -8.67 -31.12 35.88
C PHE A 432 -9.29 -31.99 34.78
N ASN A 433 -9.59 -31.40 33.62
CA ASN A 433 -10.35 -32.08 32.58
C ASN A 433 -9.81 -31.91 31.16
N GLY A 434 -8.61 -31.34 31.00
CA GLY A 434 -7.96 -31.15 29.70
C GLY A 434 -8.59 -30.06 28.83
N GLU A 435 -9.56 -29.27 29.33
CA GLU A 435 -10.12 -28.16 28.56
C GLU A 435 -9.05 -27.11 28.24
N LYS A 436 -9.03 -26.63 27.00
CA LYS A 436 -8.12 -25.59 26.50
C LYS A 436 -8.56 -24.20 26.97
N ARG A 437 -8.43 -23.97 28.27
CA ARG A 437 -8.76 -22.69 28.90
C ARG A 437 -7.50 -21.96 29.29
N TRP A 438 -7.25 -20.88 28.59
CA TRP A 438 -6.03 -20.09 28.70
C TRP A 438 -6.31 -18.78 29.43
N ARG A 439 -5.33 -18.30 30.18
CA ARG A 439 -5.30 -16.94 30.70
C ARG A 439 -4.22 -16.17 29.97
N LEU A 440 -4.60 -15.02 29.44
CA LEU A 440 -3.69 -14.10 28.77
C LEU A 440 -3.58 -12.82 29.61
N LEU A 441 -2.35 -12.51 30.02
CA LEU A 441 -1.99 -11.25 30.68
C LEU A 441 -1.33 -10.33 29.66
N LEU A 442 -1.77 -9.09 29.59
CA LEU A 442 -1.10 -8.04 28.83
C LEU A 442 -0.87 -6.82 29.73
N MET A 443 0.02 -5.95 29.31
CA MET A 443 0.31 -4.70 30.01
C MET A 443 -0.26 -3.50 29.25
N SER A 444 -1.02 -2.66 29.94
CA SER A 444 -1.42 -1.34 29.43
C SER A 444 -0.24 -0.37 29.45
N ASP A 445 -0.18 0.54 28.48
CA ASP A 445 0.82 1.61 28.43
C ASP A 445 0.62 2.71 29.47
N ARG A 446 -0.55 2.73 30.11
CA ARG A 446 -0.89 3.64 31.22
C ARG A 446 -1.81 2.97 32.24
N GLU A 447 -1.92 3.61 33.39
CA GLU A 447 -2.92 3.24 34.39
C GLU A 447 -4.34 3.45 33.86
N LEU A 448 -5.24 2.52 34.19
CA LEU A 448 -6.65 2.55 33.80
C LEU A 448 -7.57 2.71 35.01
N ASP A 449 -8.56 3.58 34.86
CA ASP A 449 -9.65 3.68 35.81
C ASP A 449 -10.72 2.57 35.60
N LYS A 450 -11.71 2.54 36.48
CA LYS A 450 -12.81 1.55 36.45
C LYS A 450 -13.58 1.52 35.11
N ARG A 451 -13.86 2.69 34.53
CA ARG A 451 -14.63 2.79 33.28
C ARG A 451 -13.76 2.44 32.08
N GLU A 452 -12.52 2.90 32.11
CA GLU A 452 -11.54 2.66 31.05
C GLU A 452 -11.19 1.18 30.94
N TYR A 453 -10.90 0.51 32.07
CA TYR A 453 -10.52 -0.91 32.10
C TYR A 453 -11.52 -1.79 31.36
N ARG A 454 -12.81 -1.67 31.69
CA ARG A 454 -13.86 -2.46 31.04
C ARG A 454 -13.90 -2.24 29.54
N SER A 455 -13.79 -0.98 29.11
CA SER A 455 -13.82 -0.61 27.70
C SER A 455 -12.60 -1.15 26.96
N VAL A 456 -11.42 -1.04 27.57
CA VAL A 456 -10.16 -1.56 27.02
C VAL A 456 -10.22 -3.07 26.86
N ILE A 457 -10.66 -3.81 27.89
CA ILE A 457 -10.79 -5.27 27.85
C ILE A 457 -11.74 -5.73 26.72
N GLU A 458 -12.89 -5.08 26.56
CA GLU A 458 -13.84 -5.43 25.49
C GLU A 458 -13.24 -5.17 24.09
N GLN A 459 -12.62 -4.01 23.90
CA GLN A 459 -11.98 -3.68 22.62
C GLN A 459 -10.76 -4.55 22.35
N LEU A 460 -10.03 -4.96 23.38
CA LEU A 460 -8.90 -5.87 23.26
C LEU A 460 -9.34 -7.26 22.81
N GLY A 461 -10.43 -7.81 23.37
CA GLY A 461 -11.03 -9.06 22.91
C GLY A 461 -11.42 -9.00 21.42
N LYS A 462 -12.10 -7.92 21.00
CA LYS A 462 -12.43 -7.68 19.57
C LYS A 462 -11.18 -7.54 18.70
N MET A 463 -10.18 -6.80 19.19
CA MET A 463 -8.93 -6.55 18.49
C MET A 463 -8.20 -7.86 18.21
N LEU A 464 -8.09 -8.74 19.21
CA LEU A 464 -7.50 -10.07 19.09
C LEU A 464 -8.45 -11.09 18.43
N ARG A 465 -9.72 -10.72 18.23
CA ARG A 465 -10.81 -11.58 17.74
C ARG A 465 -11.05 -12.81 18.63
N ILE A 466 -10.75 -12.70 19.92
CA ILE A 466 -10.88 -13.78 20.90
C ILE A 466 -12.13 -13.54 21.73
N GLU A 467 -12.94 -14.58 21.91
CA GLU A 467 -14.04 -14.56 22.86
C GLU A 467 -13.50 -14.64 24.29
N ILE A 468 -13.87 -13.66 25.11
CA ILE A 468 -13.38 -13.53 26.49
C ILE A 468 -14.53 -13.74 27.48
N ASP A 469 -14.24 -14.37 28.62
CA ASP A 469 -15.21 -14.50 29.70
C ASP A 469 -15.64 -13.11 30.19
N GLU A 470 -16.94 -12.91 30.41
CA GLU A 470 -17.51 -11.66 30.94
C GLU A 470 -16.92 -11.30 32.30
N ALA A 471 -16.45 -12.28 33.09
CA ALA A 471 -15.75 -12.01 34.35
C ALA A 471 -14.45 -11.21 34.14
N SER A 472 -13.80 -11.32 32.98
CA SER A 472 -12.60 -10.55 32.61
C SER A 472 -12.84 -9.04 32.59
N LYS A 473 -14.09 -8.61 32.40
CA LYS A 473 -14.48 -7.19 32.36
C LYS A 473 -14.65 -6.56 33.74
N LYS A 474 -14.64 -7.37 34.82
CA LYS A 474 -14.81 -6.89 36.19
C LYS A 474 -13.47 -6.47 36.77
N LEU A 475 -13.40 -5.25 37.28
CA LEU A 475 -12.19 -4.66 37.82
C LEU A 475 -11.66 -5.42 39.06
N ASN A 476 -12.58 -5.79 39.95
CA ASN A 476 -12.30 -6.52 41.19
C ASN A 476 -12.18 -8.05 41.02
N GLN A 477 -12.11 -8.55 39.79
CA GLN A 477 -11.98 -9.98 39.54
C GLN A 477 -10.58 -10.47 39.96
N LEU A 478 -10.57 -11.54 40.75
CA LEU A 478 -9.34 -12.25 41.11
C LEU A 478 -8.96 -13.20 39.97
N MET A 479 -7.70 -13.14 39.57
CA MET A 479 -7.14 -14.01 38.54
C MET A 479 -6.22 -15.03 39.20
N GLY A 480 -6.36 -16.30 38.83
CA GLY A 480 -5.47 -17.35 39.34
C GLY A 480 -4.07 -17.21 38.75
N LEU A 481 -3.04 -17.43 39.56
CA LEU A 481 -1.66 -17.53 39.08
C LEU A 481 -1.41 -18.85 38.31
N PRO A 482 -0.38 -18.91 37.45
CA PRO A 482 0.03 -20.14 36.78
C PRO A 482 0.39 -21.24 37.79
N LEU A 483 -0.01 -22.48 37.51
CA LEU A 483 0.22 -23.61 38.44
C LEU A 483 1.52 -24.36 38.17
N LYS A 484 2.12 -24.15 37.00
CA LYS A 484 3.36 -24.75 36.54
C LYS A 484 4.14 -23.72 35.74
N ALA A 485 5.43 -23.60 36.00
CA ALA A 485 6.27 -22.62 35.31
C ALA A 485 6.58 -23.03 33.87
N GLU A 486 6.72 -24.34 33.61
CA GLU A 486 6.92 -24.91 32.28
C GLU A 486 5.79 -24.59 31.29
N ASP A 487 4.58 -24.34 31.79
CA ASP A 487 3.40 -24.02 30.98
C ASP A 487 3.20 -22.50 30.78
N VAL A 488 4.09 -21.66 31.32
CA VAL A 488 4.06 -20.20 31.13
C VAL A 488 4.82 -19.84 29.86
N VAL A 489 4.13 -19.19 28.94
CA VAL A 489 4.70 -18.68 27.70
C VAL A 489 4.70 -17.17 27.70
N ILE A 490 5.87 -16.57 27.52
CA ILE A 490 6.03 -15.13 27.36
C ILE A 490 6.21 -14.84 25.88
N HIS A 491 5.34 -13.99 25.34
CA HIS A 491 5.40 -13.50 23.98
C HIS A 491 5.91 -12.06 23.97
N ASN A 492 6.99 -11.84 23.22
CA ASN A 492 7.65 -10.54 23.10
C ASN A 492 6.79 -9.56 22.30
N GLY A 493 6.77 -8.29 22.71
CA GLY A 493 5.98 -7.27 22.04
C GLY A 493 5.91 -5.96 22.84
N HIS A 494 5.10 -5.03 22.39
CA HIS A 494 4.88 -3.75 23.07
C HIS A 494 3.63 -3.77 23.96
N ARG A 495 3.57 -2.84 24.92
CA ARG A 495 2.38 -2.60 25.76
C ARG A 495 1.15 -2.26 24.90
N VAL A 496 -0.04 -2.59 25.40
CA VAL A 496 -1.32 -2.23 24.79
C VAL A 496 -1.51 -0.72 24.86
N LYS A 497 -1.74 -0.09 23.69
CA LYS A 497 -2.03 1.34 23.59
C LYS A 497 -3.47 1.63 23.99
N SER A 498 -3.70 1.84 25.28
CA SER A 498 -5.04 1.92 25.85
C SER A 498 -5.86 3.10 25.32
N GLU A 499 -5.20 4.23 25.02
CA GLU A 499 -5.88 5.40 24.46
C GLU A 499 -6.51 5.12 23.09
N ILE A 500 -5.82 4.35 22.23
CA ILE A 500 -6.34 3.97 20.91
C ILE A 500 -7.60 3.10 21.07
N LEU A 501 -7.58 2.14 22.00
CA LEU A 501 -8.73 1.28 22.26
C LEU A 501 -9.91 2.07 22.84
N LEU A 502 -9.67 3.05 23.71
CA LEU A 502 -10.71 3.92 24.25
C LEU A 502 -11.32 4.82 23.18
N GLN A 503 -10.52 5.35 22.25
CA GLN A 503 -11.02 6.11 21.11
C GLN A 503 -11.91 5.25 20.21
N ASN A 504 -11.50 4.02 19.92
CA ASN A 504 -12.31 3.07 19.16
C ASN A 504 -13.64 2.78 19.86
N ALA A 505 -13.64 2.57 21.18
CA ALA A 505 -14.86 2.37 21.94
C ALA A 505 -15.81 3.59 21.90
N LYS A 506 -15.26 4.80 22.02
CA LYS A 506 -16.03 6.05 21.89
C LYS A 506 -16.67 6.14 20.50
N TYR A 507 -15.88 5.91 19.46
CA TYR A 507 -16.36 5.94 18.07
C TYR A 507 -17.46 4.90 17.80
N GLU A 508 -17.32 3.66 18.30
CA GLU A 508 -18.37 2.63 18.20
C GLU A 508 -19.65 3.06 18.93
N LYS A 509 -19.52 3.70 20.09
CA LYS A 509 -20.66 4.20 20.86
C LYS A 509 -21.36 5.33 20.12
N GLU A 510 -20.61 6.30 19.58
CA GLU A 510 -21.13 7.39 18.75
C GLU A 510 -21.80 6.85 17.49
N GLN A 511 -21.23 5.84 16.83
CA GLN A 511 -21.86 5.15 15.71
C GLN A 511 -23.17 4.47 16.11
N LYS A 512 -23.20 3.77 17.26
CA LYS A 512 -24.43 3.17 17.77
C LYS A 512 -25.48 4.22 18.13
N GLU A 513 -25.07 5.34 18.71
CA GLU A 513 -25.96 6.45 19.04
C GLU A 513 -26.46 7.16 17.77
N MET A 514 -25.61 7.35 16.74
CA MET A 514 -26.01 7.85 15.42
C MET A 514 -26.93 6.88 14.68
N ARG A 515 -26.72 5.56 14.84
CA ARG A 515 -27.66 4.55 14.34
C ARG A 515 -28.97 4.65 15.10
N LYS A 516 -28.95 4.75 16.44
CA LYS A 516 -30.16 4.94 17.26
C LYS A 516 -30.90 6.24 16.97
N SER A 517 -30.20 7.34 16.66
CA SER A 517 -30.84 8.62 16.29
C SER A 517 -31.37 8.62 14.85
N LYS A 518 -30.91 7.68 14.02
CA LYS A 518 -31.50 7.35 12.71
C LYS A 518 -32.52 6.22 12.78
N VAL A 519 -32.63 5.54 13.92
CA VAL A 519 -33.68 4.56 14.20
C VAL A 519 -34.91 5.34 14.63
N ILE A 520 -35.99 5.08 13.91
CA ILE A 520 -37.33 5.62 14.16
C ILE A 520 -37.70 5.28 15.61
N ASP A 521 -37.94 6.30 16.43
CA ASP A 521 -38.63 6.12 17.72
C ASP A 521 -40.04 5.61 17.41
N PHE A 522 -40.32 4.36 17.73
CA PHE A 522 -41.67 3.81 17.73
C PHE A 522 -42.29 4.05 19.11
N PRO A 523 -43.16 5.06 19.30
CA PRO A 523 -44.11 4.99 20.39
C PRO A 523 -45.08 3.87 20.06
N VAL A 524 -44.81 2.69 20.63
CA VAL A 524 -45.83 1.67 20.82
C VAL A 524 -46.91 2.29 21.70
N GLU A 525 -48.15 2.23 21.20
CA GLU A 525 -49.44 2.56 21.83
C GLU A 525 -49.95 4.01 21.90
N ARG A 526 -51.01 4.25 21.13
CA ARG A 526 -52.33 4.59 21.70
C ARG A 526 -53.38 3.67 21.05
N ASN A 527 -53.93 2.73 21.83
CA ASN A 527 -55.14 1.94 21.51
C ASN A 527 -55.01 0.66 20.65
N GLY A 528 -53.84 0.02 20.56
CA GLY A 528 -53.74 -1.36 20.03
C GLY A 528 -53.94 -1.53 18.51
N GLU A 529 -54.05 -0.45 17.75
CA GLU A 529 -54.03 -0.47 16.28
C GLU A 529 -52.64 -0.09 15.77
N LEU A 530 -52.08 -0.88 14.85
CA LEU A 530 -50.83 -0.57 14.16
C LEU A 530 -51.03 0.72 13.36
N LYS A 531 -50.16 1.72 13.57
CA LYS A 531 -50.16 2.92 12.74
C LYS A 531 -49.84 2.54 11.30
N SER A 532 -50.55 3.15 10.35
CA SER A 532 -50.25 3.00 8.92
C SER A 532 -48.84 3.48 8.61
N LEU A 533 -48.17 2.87 7.63
CA LEU A 533 -46.88 3.33 7.09
C LEU A 533 -46.91 4.79 6.61
N ARG A 534 -48.10 5.31 6.27
CA ARG A 534 -48.32 6.72 5.89
C ARG A 534 -48.22 7.68 7.06
N GLU A 535 -48.45 7.20 8.28
CA GLU A 535 -48.48 7.99 9.51
C GLU A 535 -47.15 7.96 10.27
N PHE A 536 -46.12 7.35 9.67
CA PHE A 536 -44.80 7.30 10.26
C PHE A 536 -44.17 8.70 10.24
N ASN A 537 -43.49 9.07 11.32
CA ASN A 537 -42.80 10.35 11.41
C ASN A 537 -41.49 10.32 10.61
N HIS A 538 -41.59 10.20 9.29
CA HIS A 538 -40.46 10.05 8.36
C HIS A 538 -40.72 10.82 7.06
N GLU A 539 -39.67 11.43 6.48
CA GLU A 539 -39.78 12.21 5.23
C GLU A 539 -40.43 11.40 4.09
N SER A 540 -40.06 10.13 3.95
CA SER A 540 -40.60 9.28 2.88
C SER A 540 -42.05 8.83 3.12
N ALA A 541 -42.50 8.78 4.38
CA ALA A 541 -43.89 8.50 4.72
C ALA A 541 -44.78 9.72 4.40
N ASN A 542 -44.29 10.93 4.69
CA ASN A 542 -44.96 12.17 4.27
C ASN A 542 -45.03 12.28 2.75
N LEU A 543 -43.93 11.98 2.04
CA LEU A 543 -43.93 11.97 0.57
C LEU A 543 -44.90 10.94 0.00
N LEU A 544 -44.99 9.75 0.60
CA LEU A 544 -45.95 8.72 0.24
C LEU A 544 -47.39 9.21 0.40
N ASP A 545 -47.71 9.81 1.56
CA ASP A 545 -49.04 10.32 1.84
C ASP A 545 -49.44 11.47 0.90
N GLU A 546 -48.52 12.43 0.67
CA GLU A 546 -48.71 13.55 -0.26
C GLU A 546 -48.88 13.07 -1.71
N ALA A 547 -48.04 12.13 -2.15
CA ALA A 547 -48.13 11.59 -3.51
C ALA A 547 -49.48 10.91 -3.76
N LEU A 548 -49.97 10.11 -2.80
CA LEU A 548 -51.27 9.44 -2.93
C LEU A 548 -52.47 10.38 -2.80
N LYS A 549 -52.36 11.50 -2.06
CA LYS A 549 -53.46 12.47 -1.91
C LYS A 549 -53.54 13.49 -3.04
N HIS A 550 -52.39 13.93 -3.55
CA HIS A 550 -52.30 15.10 -4.42
C HIS A 550 -51.54 14.86 -5.73
N GLY A 551 -50.96 13.68 -5.91
CA GLY A 551 -50.04 13.40 -7.02
C GLY A 551 -48.72 14.15 -6.87
N VAL A 552 -47.80 13.91 -7.80
CA VAL A 552 -46.46 14.50 -7.81
C VAL A 552 -46.30 15.44 -9.02
N PRO A 553 -45.80 16.68 -8.85
CA PRO A 553 -45.62 17.62 -9.94
C PRO A 553 -44.56 17.15 -10.95
N LYS A 554 -44.75 17.50 -12.24
CA LYS A 554 -43.97 17.00 -13.39
C LYS A 554 -42.44 17.07 -13.22
N GLY A 555 -41.92 18.07 -12.52
CA GLY A 555 -40.47 18.24 -12.30
C GLY A 555 -39.85 17.35 -11.22
N ALA A 556 -40.66 16.72 -10.34
CA ALA A 556 -40.18 15.97 -9.17
C ALA A 556 -40.52 14.47 -9.20
N ARG A 557 -41.42 14.04 -10.09
CA ARG A 557 -41.95 12.67 -10.23
C ARG A 557 -40.92 11.57 -10.05
N ASN A 558 -39.89 11.53 -10.89
CA ASN A 558 -38.95 10.40 -10.90
C ASN A 558 -38.18 10.26 -9.59
N ASN A 559 -37.83 11.38 -8.94
CA ASN A 559 -37.10 11.37 -7.67
C ASN A 559 -38.03 11.00 -6.50
N THR A 560 -39.21 11.63 -6.43
CA THR A 560 -40.18 11.39 -5.36
C THR A 560 -40.68 9.95 -5.37
N TYR A 561 -41.10 9.43 -6.52
CA TYR A 561 -41.56 8.04 -6.63
C TYR A 561 -40.46 7.03 -6.35
N ARG A 562 -39.20 7.34 -6.71
CA ARG A 562 -38.06 6.49 -6.36
C ARG A 562 -37.80 6.46 -4.85
N LYS A 563 -37.88 7.62 -4.16
CA LYS A 563 -37.74 7.67 -2.70
C LYS A 563 -38.85 6.86 -2.00
N ILE A 564 -40.09 7.01 -2.46
CA ILE A 564 -41.24 6.25 -1.94
C ILE A 564 -41.05 4.74 -2.17
N TYR A 565 -40.62 4.35 -3.37
CA TYR A 565 -40.35 2.96 -3.69
C TYR A 565 -39.27 2.34 -2.80
N LEU A 566 -38.14 3.04 -2.60
CA LEU A 566 -37.07 2.56 -1.74
C LEU A 566 -37.55 2.37 -0.30
N PHE A 567 -38.33 3.32 0.22
CA PHE A 567 -38.93 3.21 1.56
C PHE A 567 -39.82 1.98 1.71
N LEU A 568 -40.71 1.71 0.74
CA LEU A 568 -41.61 0.55 0.80
C LEU A 568 -40.85 -0.77 0.59
N ARG A 569 -39.86 -0.79 -0.31
CA ARG A 569 -39.00 -1.97 -0.53
C ARG A 569 -38.17 -2.29 0.70
N ASP A 570 -37.53 -1.31 1.31
CA ASP A 570 -36.70 -1.52 2.52
C ASP A 570 -37.58 -2.01 3.69
N THR A 571 -38.86 -1.61 3.71
CA THR A 571 -39.86 -2.15 4.66
C THR A 571 -40.16 -3.62 4.38
N LEU A 572 -40.34 -4.01 3.11
CA LEU A 572 -40.57 -5.40 2.68
C LEU A 572 -39.36 -6.32 2.91
N GLU A 573 -38.14 -5.79 2.80
CA GLU A 573 -36.89 -6.55 2.95
C GLU A 573 -36.44 -6.70 4.42
N SER A 574 -37.02 -5.93 5.34
CA SER A 574 -36.67 -5.97 6.76
C SER A 574 -37.55 -6.93 7.55
N ASP A 575 -36.91 -7.86 8.27
CA ASP A 575 -37.58 -8.76 9.22
C ASP A 575 -38.21 -8.01 10.41
N GLU A 576 -37.69 -6.82 10.74
CA GLU A 576 -38.20 -5.98 11.84
C GLU A 576 -39.59 -5.38 11.53
N PHE A 577 -39.96 -5.25 10.24
CA PHE A 577 -41.23 -4.65 9.81
C PHE A 577 -42.25 -5.66 9.27
N LYS A 578 -42.11 -6.93 9.65
CA LYS A 578 -42.96 -8.03 9.17
C LYS A 578 -44.46 -7.77 9.32
N GLU A 579 -44.87 -7.05 10.36
CA GLU A 579 -46.27 -6.68 10.61
C GLU A 579 -46.84 -5.71 9.56
N TRP A 580 -45.99 -4.93 8.89
CA TRP A 580 -46.37 -3.96 7.85
C TRP A 580 -46.14 -4.44 6.42
N HIS A 581 -45.62 -5.66 6.20
CA HIS A 581 -45.34 -6.17 4.85
C HIS A 581 -46.59 -6.18 3.96
N SER A 582 -47.74 -6.57 4.51
CA SER A 582 -49.00 -6.56 3.76
C SER A 582 -49.43 -5.15 3.35
N GLU A 583 -49.24 -4.17 4.24
CA GLU A 583 -49.58 -2.77 3.95
C GLU A 583 -48.59 -2.17 2.95
N ALA A 584 -47.29 -2.44 3.10
CA ALA A 584 -46.25 -1.98 2.19
C ALA A 584 -46.48 -2.45 0.75
N GLN A 585 -46.91 -3.70 0.57
CA GLN A 585 -47.22 -4.25 -0.75
C GLN A 585 -48.44 -3.55 -1.37
N GLN A 586 -49.50 -3.31 -0.60
CA GLN A 586 -50.69 -2.59 -1.08
C GLN A 586 -50.34 -1.15 -1.49
N LEU A 587 -49.61 -0.43 -0.63
CA LEU A 587 -49.18 0.93 -0.91
C LEU A 587 -48.25 1.00 -2.13
N LEU A 588 -47.41 -0.01 -2.34
CA LEU A 588 -46.56 -0.07 -3.53
C LEU A 588 -47.38 -0.14 -4.82
N ASP A 589 -48.48 -0.88 -4.82
CA ASP A 589 -49.36 -1.00 -5.99
C ASP A 589 -50.19 0.29 -6.20
N GLU A 590 -50.67 0.92 -5.13
CA GLU A 590 -51.31 2.25 -5.20
C GLU A 590 -50.36 3.32 -5.76
N VAL A 591 -49.11 3.32 -5.33
CA VAL A 591 -48.08 4.25 -5.79
C VAL A 591 -47.77 4.05 -7.29
N LYS A 592 -47.78 2.82 -7.79
CA LYS A 592 -47.61 2.55 -9.23
C LYS A 592 -48.78 3.10 -10.05
N ILE A 593 -50.01 2.95 -9.55
CA ILE A 593 -51.23 3.48 -10.19
C ILE A 593 -51.17 5.01 -10.20
N GLN A 594 -50.78 5.63 -9.08
CA GLN A 594 -50.68 7.09 -8.98
C GLN A 594 -49.55 7.65 -9.87
N ALA A 595 -48.43 6.96 -9.98
CA ALA A 595 -47.35 7.31 -10.91
C ALA A 595 -47.81 7.28 -12.38
N GLU A 596 -48.70 6.35 -12.73
CA GLU A 596 -49.34 6.30 -14.05
C GLU A 596 -50.34 7.46 -14.24
N ALA A 597 -51.17 7.74 -13.25
CA ALA A 597 -52.12 8.85 -13.28
C ALA A 597 -51.41 10.21 -13.43
N ASP A 598 -50.23 10.35 -12.81
CA ASP A 598 -49.39 11.52 -12.96
C ASP A 598 -48.76 11.61 -14.35
N GLY A 599 -48.72 10.54 -15.14
CA GLY A 599 -48.21 10.54 -16.52
C GLY A 599 -46.72 10.18 -16.62
N ILE A 600 -46.22 9.31 -15.74
CA ILE A 600 -44.94 8.61 -15.93
C ILE A 600 -45.15 7.46 -16.91
N ASP A 601 -44.32 7.41 -17.96
CA ASP A 601 -44.46 6.39 -19.00
C ASP A 601 -44.03 4.99 -18.52
N GLU A 602 -44.44 3.95 -19.26
CA GLU A 602 -44.19 2.56 -18.86
C GLU A 602 -42.69 2.22 -18.74
N LYS A 603 -41.83 2.84 -19.56
CA LYS A 603 -40.37 2.60 -19.52
C LYS A 603 -39.74 3.24 -18.30
N GLU A 604 -40.17 4.45 -17.95
CA GLU A 604 -39.74 5.18 -16.76
C GLU A 604 -40.24 4.50 -15.48
N ARG A 605 -41.51 4.04 -15.44
CA ARG A 605 -42.02 3.24 -14.32
C ARG A 605 -41.20 1.97 -14.10
N LYS A 606 -40.88 1.24 -15.18
CA LYS A 606 -39.98 0.06 -15.12
C LYS A 606 -38.59 0.38 -14.61
N LEU A 607 -38.10 1.61 -14.79
CA LEU A 607 -36.80 2.06 -14.29
C LEU A 607 -36.87 2.47 -12.80
N ILE A 608 -37.93 3.16 -12.40
CA ILE A 608 -38.14 3.66 -11.03
C ILE A 608 -38.38 2.48 -10.06
N PHE A 609 -39.22 1.52 -10.47
CA PHE A 609 -39.63 0.36 -9.67
C PHE A 609 -38.83 -0.92 -10.02
N ARG A 610 -37.61 -0.79 -10.55
CA ARG A 610 -36.80 -1.93 -10.97
C ARG A 610 -36.29 -2.71 -9.74
N ASN A 611 -36.56 -4.01 -9.72
CA ASN A 611 -36.35 -4.97 -8.61
C ASN A 611 -37.48 -5.00 -7.54
N ALA A 612 -38.73 -4.77 -7.94
CA ALA A 612 -39.90 -5.19 -7.18
C ALA A 612 -40.31 -6.61 -7.55
#